data_AF-K0I7T9-F1
#
_entry.id   AF-K0I7T9-F1
#
_cell.length_a   1.000
_cell.length_b   1.000
_cell.length_c   1.000
_cell.angle_alpha   90.00
_cell.angle_beta   90.00
_cell.angle_gamma   90.00
#
_symmetry.space_group_name_H-M   'P 1'
#
loop_
_entity.id
_entity.type
_entity.pdbx_description
1 polymer ?
#
loop_
_entity_poly.entity_id
_entity_poly.type
_entity_poly.pdbx_seq_one_letter_code
_entity_poly.pdbx_strand_id
1 'polypeptide(L)'
;MKTDFKVALEQYFSKEVNRRYSLPIIQNLTQQHMHGDIRELKTDPDNILKICNKLIQDSLSDKRYTASVVPTIISPQMARNFYLKDEKEPSENELYEFLYLILTGVYKGPYIVNITNTRSQLIDNFRQDLIDKQNIVFDSKKAKEPLGMKLAVFNTLFANERFRPPMTEFTFPFLVVSSFVYWIKERTTDRAELIAQLTQTGQKDLIENDLEINDDTTLVLFVLGRDKKKVYYFSQLRRLIIRWFKGYLQNEENYPSVVNALFSLYISNKNYRDLSIDLLDKLLYYFLDGYVNGELLDKLMLLKLDHDLKQKKVFGMNSAKQFFENLSSSS
;
A
#
# COMPACT_ATOMS: atom_id res chain seq x y z
N MET A 1 -20.61 13.94 -1.60
CA MET A 1 -19.89 15.21 -1.88
C MET A 1 -18.58 14.86 -2.57
N LYS A 2 -18.20 15.60 -3.61
CA LYS A 2 -16.88 15.42 -4.24
C LYS A 2 -15.83 16.06 -3.33
N THR A 3 -14.81 15.31 -2.92
CA THR A 3 -13.74 15.81 -2.06
C THR A 3 -12.96 16.90 -2.77
N ASP A 4 -12.76 18.05 -2.11
CA ASP A 4 -11.85 19.08 -2.57
C ASP A 4 -10.42 18.72 -2.11
N PHE A 5 -9.66 18.13 -3.03
CA PHE A 5 -8.32 17.64 -2.72
C PHE A 5 -7.30 18.74 -2.46
N LYS A 6 -7.55 19.97 -2.94
CA LYS A 6 -6.69 21.12 -2.64
C LYS A 6 -6.80 21.48 -1.17
N VAL A 7 -8.04 21.65 -0.68
CA VAL A 7 -8.31 21.95 0.73
C VAL A 7 -7.81 20.81 1.62
N ALA A 8 -8.03 19.56 1.23
CA ALA A 8 -7.54 18.40 1.98
C ALA A 8 -6.01 18.39 2.09
N LEU A 9 -5.29 18.71 1.03
CA LEU A 9 -3.83 18.77 1.01
C LEU A 9 -3.28 19.95 1.84
N GLU A 10 -3.92 21.12 1.77
CA GLU A 10 -3.60 22.28 2.61
C GLU A 10 -3.79 21.97 4.09
N GLN A 11 -4.92 21.36 4.46
CA GLN A 11 -5.19 20.89 5.82
C GLN A 11 -4.15 19.86 6.27
N TYR A 12 -3.81 18.90 5.42
CA TYR A 12 -2.77 17.92 5.71
C TYR A 12 -1.42 18.58 6.01
N PHE A 13 -0.99 19.55 5.19
CA PHE A 13 0.27 20.27 5.36
C PHE A 13 0.25 21.35 6.42
N SER A 14 -0.87 21.65 7.06
CA SER A 14 -0.91 22.54 8.23
C SER A 14 -0.03 22.02 9.39
N LYS A 15 0.11 20.69 9.51
CA LYS A 15 0.94 20.04 10.54
C LYS A 15 2.39 19.87 10.07
N GLU A 16 3.34 20.32 10.88
CA GLU A 16 4.78 20.22 10.57
C GLU A 16 5.22 18.77 10.32
N VAL A 17 4.73 17.83 11.13
CA VAL A 17 5.08 16.41 11.00
C VAL A 17 4.71 15.84 9.62
N ASN A 18 3.60 16.28 9.04
CA ASN A 18 3.13 15.84 7.72
C ASN A 18 3.99 16.42 6.59
N ARG A 19 4.46 17.66 6.75
CA ARG A 19 5.43 18.26 5.82
C ARG A 19 6.74 17.47 5.85
N ARG A 20 7.26 17.18 7.04
CA ARG A 20 8.49 16.37 7.19
C ARG A 20 8.33 14.95 6.63
N TYR A 21 7.18 14.32 6.88
CA TYR A 21 6.83 13.01 6.33
C TYR A 21 6.87 12.98 4.80
N SER A 22 6.33 14.02 4.16
CA SER A 22 6.14 14.09 2.71
C SER A 22 7.39 14.52 1.95
N LEU A 23 8.36 15.12 2.63
CA LEU A 23 9.58 15.64 1.98
C LEU A 23 10.32 14.57 1.17
N PRO A 24 10.61 13.36 1.70
CA PRO A 24 11.25 12.31 0.91
C PRO A 24 10.45 11.89 -0.33
N ILE A 25 9.12 11.90 -0.23
CA ILE A 25 8.23 11.54 -1.34
C ILE A 25 8.32 12.60 -2.44
N ILE A 26 8.21 13.89 -2.09
CA ILE A 26 8.36 15.01 -3.03
C ILE A 26 9.74 14.99 -3.69
N GLN A 27 10.80 14.75 -2.91
CA GLN A 27 12.15 14.67 -3.43
C GLN A 27 12.28 13.56 -4.47
N ASN A 28 11.67 12.39 -4.23
CA ASN A 28 11.64 11.29 -5.18
C ASN A 28 10.79 11.61 -6.43
N LEU A 29 9.61 12.19 -6.23
CA LEU A 29 8.68 12.53 -7.30
C LEU A 29 9.24 13.60 -8.26
N THR A 30 10.10 14.49 -7.76
CA THR A 30 10.69 15.63 -8.47
C THR A 30 12.19 15.45 -8.77
N GLN A 31 12.70 14.22 -8.83
CA GLN A 31 14.11 13.96 -9.11
C GLN A 31 14.58 14.54 -10.46
N GLN A 32 13.70 14.55 -11.47
CA GLN A 32 13.95 15.12 -12.79
C GLN A 32 14.19 16.64 -12.77
N HIS A 33 13.70 17.35 -11.75
CA HIS A 33 13.87 18.80 -11.60
C HIS A 33 15.23 19.11 -10.97
N MET A 34 16.28 19.02 -11.80
CA MET A 34 17.68 19.23 -11.40
C MET A 34 18.11 20.71 -11.42
N HIS A 35 17.28 21.60 -11.96
CA HIS A 35 17.51 23.05 -12.05
C HIS A 35 16.19 23.80 -11.80
N GLY A 36 16.26 25.11 -11.57
CA GLY A 36 15.10 25.99 -11.34
C GLY A 36 14.48 25.86 -9.94
N ASP A 37 13.39 26.59 -9.72
CA ASP A 37 12.78 26.81 -8.40
C ASP A 37 12.47 25.50 -7.63
N ILE A 38 12.00 24.45 -8.33
CA ILE A 38 11.66 23.18 -7.68
C ILE A 38 12.90 22.55 -7.01
N ARG A 39 14.07 22.69 -7.63
CA ARG A 39 15.35 22.18 -7.07
C ARG A 39 15.71 22.89 -5.77
N GLU A 40 15.47 24.20 -5.69
CA GLU A 40 15.79 25.02 -4.52
C GLU A 40 14.78 24.79 -3.38
N LEU A 41 13.50 24.63 -3.73
CA LEU A 41 12.43 24.46 -2.76
C LEU A 41 12.42 23.06 -2.12
N LYS A 42 12.84 22.00 -2.83
CA LYS A 42 12.70 20.60 -2.39
C LYS A 42 13.64 20.16 -1.25
N THR A 43 14.39 21.07 -0.65
CA THR A 43 15.23 20.80 0.53
C THR A 43 14.54 21.14 1.84
N ASP A 44 13.46 21.92 1.81
CA ASP A 44 12.78 22.46 2.98
C ASP A 44 11.34 21.93 3.06
N PRO A 45 10.96 21.24 4.16
CA PRO A 45 9.58 20.78 4.38
C PRO A 45 8.52 21.88 4.23
N ASP A 46 8.83 23.12 4.61
CA ASP A 46 7.84 24.22 4.59
C ASP A 46 7.48 24.69 3.17
N ASN A 47 8.26 24.31 2.17
CA ASN A 47 8.00 24.64 0.77
C ASN A 47 7.20 23.58 0.02
N ILE A 48 6.83 22.45 0.64
CA ILE A 48 6.13 21.34 -0.05
C ILE A 48 4.84 21.79 -0.73
N LEU A 49 4.00 22.59 -0.07
CA LEU A 49 2.76 23.09 -0.66
C LEU A 49 3.04 24.01 -1.87
N LYS A 50 4.08 24.85 -1.79
CA LYS A 50 4.49 25.70 -2.91
C LYS A 50 4.95 24.86 -4.11
N ILE A 51 5.69 23.78 -3.86
CA ILE A 51 6.10 22.83 -4.91
C ILE A 51 4.87 22.19 -5.56
N CYS A 52 3.91 21.71 -4.76
CA CYS A 52 2.67 21.13 -5.28
C CYS A 52 1.92 22.12 -6.18
N ASN A 53 1.74 23.35 -5.71
CA ASN A 53 1.06 24.40 -6.48
C ASN A 53 1.80 24.71 -7.78
N LYS A 54 3.13 24.78 -7.77
CA LYS A 54 3.92 24.99 -8.98
C LYS A 54 3.75 23.84 -9.98
N LEU A 55 3.85 22.59 -9.54
CA LEU A 55 3.63 21.41 -10.40
C LEU A 55 2.25 21.39 -11.05
N ILE A 56 1.23 21.84 -10.32
CA ILE A 56 -0.14 21.95 -10.82
C ILE A 56 -0.26 23.08 -11.84
N GLN A 57 0.24 24.27 -11.53
CA GLN A 57 0.20 25.43 -12.44
C GLN A 57 0.95 25.15 -13.75
N ASP A 58 2.12 24.50 -13.67
CA ASP A 58 2.87 24.07 -14.84
C ASP A 58 2.03 23.09 -15.69
N SER A 59 1.38 22.10 -15.06
CA SER A 59 0.54 21.12 -15.78
C SER A 59 -0.71 21.75 -16.42
N LEU A 60 -1.35 22.72 -15.74
CA LEU A 60 -2.54 23.42 -16.24
C LEU A 60 -2.19 24.39 -17.38
N SER A 61 -1.11 25.15 -17.24
CA SER A 61 -0.66 26.10 -18.26
C SER A 61 -0.22 25.40 -19.54
N ASP A 62 0.48 24.27 -19.42
CA ASP A 62 0.86 23.42 -20.54
C ASP A 62 -0.30 22.58 -21.10
N LYS A 63 -1.45 22.60 -20.42
CA LYS A 63 -2.65 21.78 -20.71
C LYS A 63 -2.32 20.28 -20.82
N ARG A 64 -1.37 19.81 -20.01
CA ARG A 64 -0.81 18.46 -20.10
C ARG A 64 -0.50 17.92 -18.73
N TYR A 65 -0.78 16.65 -18.50
CA TYR A 65 -0.29 15.97 -17.32
C TYR A 65 1.24 15.78 -17.38
N THR A 66 1.88 15.78 -16.21
CA THR A 66 3.33 15.59 -16.10
C THR A 66 3.66 14.39 -15.21
N ALA A 67 4.80 13.74 -15.46
CA ALA A 67 5.33 12.64 -14.64
C ALA A 67 5.64 13.02 -13.18
N SER A 68 5.57 14.32 -12.87
CA SER A 68 5.74 14.89 -11.53
C SER A 68 4.43 14.91 -10.74
N VAL A 69 3.28 14.72 -11.39
CA VAL A 69 1.96 14.69 -10.77
C VAL A 69 1.28 13.35 -11.01
N VAL A 70 1.32 12.87 -12.25
CA VAL A 70 0.80 11.55 -12.66
C VAL A 70 2.00 10.70 -13.07
N PRO A 71 2.53 9.86 -12.17
CA PRO A 71 3.82 9.19 -12.37
C PRO A 71 3.92 8.37 -13.65
N THR A 72 2.81 7.86 -14.18
CA THR A 72 2.76 6.99 -15.36
C THR A 72 2.90 7.70 -16.71
N ILE A 73 2.85 9.03 -16.74
CA ILE A 73 2.81 9.77 -18.01
C ILE A 73 4.21 9.97 -18.58
N ILE A 74 4.39 9.58 -19.84
CA ILE A 74 5.63 9.74 -20.60
C ILE A 74 5.57 11.09 -21.28
N SER A 75 6.56 11.97 -21.09
CA SER A 75 6.48 13.32 -21.66
C SER A 75 6.40 13.32 -23.19
N PRO A 76 5.73 14.32 -23.82
CA PRO A 76 5.64 14.42 -25.28
C PRO A 76 7.01 14.51 -25.95
N GLN A 77 8.02 15.06 -25.27
CA GLN A 77 9.39 15.13 -25.75
C GLN A 77 10.03 13.76 -25.87
N MET A 78 9.64 12.80 -25.02
CA MET A 78 10.16 11.43 -25.03
C MET A 78 9.35 10.51 -25.95
N ALA A 79 8.05 10.75 -26.11
CA ALA A 79 7.17 9.81 -26.82
C ALA A 79 6.00 10.51 -27.54
N ARG A 80 6.29 11.46 -28.43
CA ARG A 80 5.28 12.26 -29.17
C ARG A 80 4.18 11.44 -29.86
N ASN A 81 4.52 10.25 -30.36
CA ASN A 81 3.60 9.38 -31.11
C ASN A 81 2.60 8.63 -30.21
N PHE A 82 2.76 8.67 -28.89
CA PHE A 82 1.82 8.06 -27.94
C PHE A 82 0.66 8.99 -27.57
N TYR A 83 0.71 10.25 -27.99
CA TYR A 83 -0.30 11.24 -27.68
C TYR A 83 -1.38 11.27 -28.75
N LEU A 84 -2.64 11.08 -28.34
CA LEU A 84 -3.79 11.16 -29.24
C LEU A 84 -4.21 12.62 -29.45
N LYS A 85 -4.82 12.91 -30.61
CA LYS A 85 -5.55 14.17 -30.78
C LYS A 85 -6.76 14.13 -29.85
N ASP A 86 -7.05 15.27 -29.21
CA ASP A 86 -8.18 15.46 -28.28
C ASP A 86 -8.05 14.68 -26.96
N GLU A 87 -6.83 14.45 -26.47
CA GLU A 87 -6.62 14.00 -25.10
C GLU A 87 -7.27 14.95 -24.08
N LYS A 88 -7.88 14.36 -23.06
CA LYS A 88 -8.50 15.11 -21.96
C LYS A 88 -7.46 16.02 -21.28
N GLU A 89 -7.74 17.31 -21.26
CA GLU A 89 -6.92 18.28 -20.53
C GLU A 89 -6.98 17.99 -19.02
N PRO A 90 -5.85 18.15 -18.29
CA PRO A 90 -5.84 17.90 -16.85
C PRO A 90 -6.74 18.90 -16.12
N SER A 91 -7.59 18.41 -15.23
CA SER A 91 -8.33 19.27 -14.32
C SER A 91 -7.55 19.52 -13.02
N GLU A 92 -7.71 20.71 -12.42
CA GLU A 92 -7.03 21.08 -11.17
C GLU A 92 -7.29 20.06 -10.06
N ASN A 93 -8.56 19.64 -9.87
CA ASN A 93 -8.92 18.69 -8.84
C ASN A 93 -8.28 17.30 -9.03
N GLU A 94 -8.16 16.81 -10.26
CA GLU A 94 -7.49 15.53 -10.54
C GLU A 94 -6.00 15.59 -10.23
N LEU A 95 -5.33 16.70 -10.57
CA LEU A 95 -3.92 16.89 -10.26
C LEU A 95 -3.69 16.93 -8.74
N TYR A 96 -4.55 17.63 -7.99
CA TYR A 96 -4.51 17.62 -6.53
C TYR A 96 -4.81 16.24 -5.96
N GLU A 97 -5.74 15.48 -6.54
CA GLU A 97 -6.05 14.10 -6.11
C GLU A 97 -4.82 13.21 -6.19
N PHE A 98 -4.10 13.21 -7.33
CA PHE A 98 -2.87 12.42 -7.48
C PHE A 98 -1.81 12.82 -6.47
N LEU A 99 -1.55 14.12 -6.30
CA LEU A 99 -0.58 14.58 -5.29
C LEU A 99 -1.02 14.20 -3.88
N TYR A 100 -2.30 14.34 -3.56
CA TYR A 100 -2.83 13.92 -2.27
C TYR A 100 -2.58 12.44 -2.03
N LEU A 101 -2.95 11.56 -2.97
CA LEU A 101 -2.76 10.11 -2.83
C LEU A 101 -1.27 9.72 -2.70
N ILE A 102 -0.37 10.37 -3.45
CA ILE A 102 1.06 10.11 -3.40
C ILE A 102 1.67 10.59 -2.08
N LEU A 103 1.34 11.80 -1.64
CA LEU A 103 2.00 12.45 -0.50
C LEU A 103 1.46 11.98 0.84
N THR A 104 0.22 11.49 0.88
CA THR A 104 -0.41 10.98 2.10
C THR A 104 -0.29 9.46 2.26
N GLY A 105 0.22 8.76 1.24
CA GLY A 105 0.33 7.30 1.23
C GLY A 105 1.51 6.77 2.06
N VAL A 106 1.30 5.61 2.69
CA VAL A 106 2.34 4.89 3.45
C VAL A 106 3.41 4.37 2.49
N TYR A 107 4.67 4.76 2.71
CA TYR A 107 5.75 4.46 1.78
C TYR A 107 6.88 3.62 2.38
N LYS A 108 7.58 2.89 1.51
CA LYS A 108 8.87 2.27 1.79
C LYS A 108 9.68 2.12 0.51
N GLY A 109 10.87 2.72 0.47
CA GLY A 109 11.67 2.76 -0.75
C GLY A 109 10.91 3.43 -1.90
N PRO A 110 10.77 2.79 -3.07
CA PRO A 110 10.03 3.36 -4.20
C PRO A 110 8.51 3.14 -4.13
N TYR A 111 8.01 2.36 -3.16
CA TYR A 111 6.61 1.97 -3.09
C TYR A 111 5.83 2.90 -2.17
N ILE A 112 4.67 3.34 -2.62
CA ILE A 112 3.73 4.17 -1.85
C ILE A 112 2.35 3.54 -1.96
N VAL A 113 1.72 3.31 -0.83
CA VAL A 113 0.44 2.62 -0.74
C VAL A 113 -0.57 3.55 -0.07
N ASN A 114 -1.72 3.72 -0.71
CA ASN A 114 -2.82 4.49 -0.17
C ASN A 114 -4.14 3.76 -0.39
N ILE A 115 -5.18 4.16 0.32
CA ILE A 115 -6.55 3.66 0.14
C ILE A 115 -7.41 4.85 -0.23
N THR A 116 -8.14 4.74 -1.33
CA THR A 116 -9.07 5.78 -1.82
C THR A 116 -10.51 5.28 -1.83
N ASN A 117 -11.45 6.20 -2.03
CA ASN A 117 -12.90 5.98 -1.97
C ASN A 117 -13.40 5.48 -0.61
N THR A 118 -12.69 5.82 0.47
CA THR A 118 -13.19 5.70 1.85
C THR A 118 -13.93 6.97 2.22
N ARG A 119 -15.06 6.86 2.94
CA ARG A 119 -15.79 8.06 3.41
C ARG A 119 -15.13 8.66 4.67
N SER A 120 -14.29 7.88 5.35
CA SER A 120 -13.67 8.19 6.64
C SER A 120 -12.23 8.67 6.52
N GLN A 121 -11.77 9.40 7.55
CA GLN A 121 -10.35 9.73 7.77
C GLN A 121 -9.52 8.51 8.27
N LEU A 122 -9.98 7.27 8.04
CA LEU A 122 -9.35 6.08 8.63
C LEU A 122 -7.90 5.90 8.19
N ILE A 123 -7.61 6.08 6.89
CA ILE A 123 -6.25 5.94 6.40
C ILE A 123 -5.33 7.02 6.98
N ASP A 124 -5.85 8.23 7.19
CA ASP A 124 -5.15 9.32 7.85
C ASP A 124 -4.87 8.99 9.32
N ASN A 125 -5.85 8.42 10.03
CA ASN A 125 -5.71 7.98 11.41
C ASN A 125 -4.72 6.82 11.55
N PHE A 126 -4.73 5.87 10.62
CA PHE A 126 -3.75 4.78 10.56
C PHE A 126 -2.34 5.33 10.34
N ARG A 127 -2.16 6.23 9.37
CA ARG A 127 -0.87 6.89 9.13
C ARG A 127 -0.42 7.68 10.36
N GLN A 128 -1.31 8.43 10.99
CA GLN A 128 -0.98 9.19 12.20
C GLN A 128 -0.55 8.26 13.34
N ASP A 129 -1.23 7.14 13.55
CA ASP A 129 -0.83 6.12 14.53
C ASP A 129 0.58 5.57 14.25
N LEU A 130 0.91 5.31 12.98
CA LEU A 130 2.25 4.90 12.58
C LEU A 130 3.30 5.98 12.85
N ILE A 131 2.98 7.25 12.61
CA ILE A 131 3.88 8.38 12.90
C ILE A 131 4.10 8.50 14.41
N ASP A 132 3.02 8.49 15.20
CA ASP A 132 3.04 8.68 16.65
C ASP A 132 3.81 7.56 17.36
N LYS A 133 3.63 6.31 16.90
CA LYS A 133 4.39 5.14 17.37
C LYS A 133 5.82 5.08 16.83
N GLN A 134 6.26 6.10 16.09
CA GLN A 134 7.59 6.17 15.45
C GLN A 134 7.88 4.98 14.53
N ASN A 135 6.83 4.46 13.88
CA ASN A 135 6.89 3.35 12.94
C ASN A 135 7.18 3.82 11.50
N ILE A 136 7.31 5.13 11.28
CA ILE A 136 7.80 5.73 10.04
C ILE A 136 9.13 6.44 10.29
N VAL A 137 10.10 6.24 9.38
CA VAL A 137 11.38 6.95 9.36
C VAL A 137 11.37 7.96 8.22
N PHE A 138 11.36 9.26 8.52
CA PHE A 138 11.42 10.32 7.50
C PHE A 138 12.64 11.25 7.66
N ASP A 139 13.58 10.93 8.56
CA ASP A 139 14.85 11.65 8.73
C ASP A 139 16.04 10.68 8.50
N SER A 140 16.64 10.75 7.31
CA SER A 140 17.74 9.86 6.90
C SER A 140 19.05 10.18 7.62
N LYS A 141 19.22 11.40 8.16
CA LYS A 141 20.48 11.80 8.79
C LYS A 141 20.72 11.11 10.14
N LYS A 142 19.66 10.57 10.76
CA LYS A 142 19.72 9.89 12.06
C LYS A 142 19.47 8.39 12.00
N ALA A 143 18.95 7.87 10.89
CA ALA A 143 18.47 6.49 10.83
C ALA A 143 19.47 5.55 10.12
N LYS A 144 19.80 4.44 10.79
CA LYS A 144 20.42 3.26 10.14
C LYS A 144 19.44 2.49 9.25
N GLU A 145 18.18 2.94 9.19
CA GLU A 145 17.08 2.29 8.47
C GLU A 145 16.68 3.10 7.23
N PRO A 146 16.25 2.44 6.14
CA PRO A 146 15.75 3.13 4.97
C PRO A 146 14.47 3.90 5.30
N LEU A 147 14.29 5.05 4.65
CA LEU A 147 13.12 5.91 4.79
C LEU A 147 11.80 5.15 4.54
N GLY A 148 10.75 5.60 5.21
CA GLY A 148 9.41 5.02 5.19
C GLY A 148 9.12 4.11 6.36
N MET A 149 8.17 3.21 6.18
CA MET A 149 7.68 2.30 7.21
C MET A 149 8.77 1.34 7.71
N LYS A 150 8.87 1.15 9.03
CA LYS A 150 9.80 0.21 9.65
C LYS A 150 9.36 -1.23 9.39
N LEU A 151 10.32 -2.12 9.12
CA LEU A 151 10.03 -3.54 8.92
C LEU A 151 9.44 -4.21 10.16
N ALA A 152 9.85 -3.77 11.34
CA ALA A 152 9.40 -4.32 12.62
C ALA A 152 7.89 -4.20 12.82
N VAL A 153 7.22 -3.26 12.15
CA VAL A 153 5.74 -3.13 12.21
C VAL A 153 5.05 -4.39 11.70
N PHE A 154 5.65 -5.06 10.72
CA PHE A 154 5.06 -6.27 10.15
C PHE A 154 5.24 -7.50 11.02
N ASN A 155 6.13 -7.46 12.03
CA ASN A 155 6.35 -8.61 12.92
C ASN A 155 5.10 -8.98 13.70
N THR A 156 4.19 -8.02 13.97
CA THR A 156 2.92 -8.28 14.65
C THR A 156 1.96 -9.14 13.83
N LEU A 157 2.22 -9.31 12.52
CA LEU A 157 1.41 -10.11 11.62
C LEU A 157 1.81 -11.59 11.60
N PHE A 158 2.97 -11.93 12.15
CA PHE A 158 3.55 -13.27 12.06
C PHE A 158 3.62 -13.93 13.43
N ALA A 159 3.30 -15.22 13.48
CA ALA A 159 3.54 -16.02 14.68
C ALA A 159 5.04 -16.14 15.01
N ASN A 160 5.91 -15.97 14.01
CA ASN A 160 7.36 -15.95 14.18
C ASN A 160 7.89 -14.51 14.09
N GLU A 161 8.17 -13.90 15.25
CA GLU A 161 8.66 -12.52 15.37
C GLU A 161 10.00 -12.26 14.67
N ARG A 162 10.75 -13.31 14.33
CA ARG A 162 12.04 -13.19 13.63
C ARG A 162 11.91 -13.22 12.11
N PHE A 163 10.71 -13.46 11.58
CA PHE A 163 10.48 -13.47 10.14
C PHE A 163 10.65 -12.07 9.57
N ARG A 164 11.37 -11.97 8.44
CA ARG A 164 11.54 -10.73 7.71
C ARG A 164 10.98 -10.92 6.30
N PRO A 165 9.78 -10.39 6.01
CA PRO A 165 9.20 -10.53 4.69
C PRO A 165 10.05 -9.79 3.64
N PRO A 166 10.10 -10.30 2.39
CA PRO A 166 10.69 -9.55 1.28
C PRO A 166 9.91 -8.25 1.05
N MET A 167 10.59 -7.19 0.59
CA MET A 167 9.96 -5.90 0.30
C MET A 167 9.95 -5.65 -1.21
N THR A 168 9.01 -6.30 -1.88
CA THR A 168 8.80 -6.19 -3.33
C THR A 168 7.52 -5.43 -3.66
N GLU A 169 7.24 -5.29 -4.96
CA GLU A 169 6.20 -4.44 -5.53
C GLU A 169 4.81 -4.76 -4.96
N PHE A 170 4.47 -6.04 -4.80
CA PHE A 170 3.16 -6.49 -4.32
C PHE A 170 3.19 -7.07 -2.90
N THR A 171 4.39 -7.46 -2.43
CA THR A 171 4.55 -7.84 -1.02
C THR A 171 4.32 -6.67 -0.08
N PHE A 172 4.84 -5.47 -0.40
CA PHE A 172 4.65 -4.29 0.44
C PHE A 172 3.18 -3.86 0.60
N PRO A 173 2.38 -3.64 -0.46
CA PRO A 173 0.96 -3.29 -0.31
C PRO A 173 0.16 -4.35 0.44
N PHE A 174 0.43 -5.63 0.20
CA PHE A 174 -0.24 -6.70 0.96
C PHE A 174 0.03 -6.62 2.46
N LEU A 175 1.28 -6.33 2.85
CA LEU A 175 1.64 -6.13 4.25
C LEU A 175 1.04 -4.84 4.83
N VAL A 176 0.97 -3.75 4.07
CA VAL A 176 0.31 -2.51 4.51
C VAL A 176 -1.17 -2.75 4.78
N VAL A 177 -1.88 -3.45 3.89
CA VAL A 177 -3.28 -3.85 4.10
C VAL A 177 -3.41 -4.74 5.34
N SER A 178 -2.52 -5.71 5.50
CA SER A 178 -2.52 -6.61 6.66
C SER A 178 -2.31 -5.84 7.98
N SER A 179 -1.37 -4.88 8.00
CA SER A 179 -1.13 -3.99 9.14
C SER A 179 -2.30 -3.03 9.40
N PHE A 180 -2.98 -2.58 8.35
CA PHE A 180 -4.18 -1.76 8.47
C PHE A 180 -5.32 -2.55 9.13
N VAL A 181 -5.53 -3.81 8.73
CA VAL A 181 -6.50 -4.70 9.36
C VAL A 181 -6.13 -5.01 10.83
N TYR A 182 -4.84 -5.23 11.12
CA TYR A 182 -4.35 -5.33 12.50
C TYR A 182 -4.72 -4.09 13.32
N TRP A 183 -4.47 -2.90 12.76
CA TRP A 183 -4.76 -1.64 13.43
C TRP A 183 -6.27 -1.42 13.67
N ILE A 184 -7.13 -1.80 12.71
CA ILE A 184 -8.59 -1.79 12.89
C ILE A 184 -8.99 -2.67 14.08
N LYS A 185 -8.46 -3.89 14.14
CA LYS A 185 -8.75 -4.86 15.20
C LYS A 185 -8.38 -4.29 16.58
N GLU A 186 -7.21 -3.68 16.71
CA GLU A 186 -6.72 -3.13 17.99
C GLU A 186 -7.50 -1.90 18.48
N ARG A 187 -8.05 -1.09 17.58
CA ARG A 187 -8.72 0.17 17.92
C ARG A 187 -10.22 0.06 18.14
N THR A 188 -10.83 -1.11 17.88
CA THR A 188 -12.26 -1.26 18.16
C THR A 188 -12.44 -1.55 19.65
N THR A 189 -12.62 -0.47 20.42
CA THR A 189 -12.54 -0.43 21.90
C THR A 189 -13.66 -1.19 22.60
N ASP A 190 -14.75 -1.55 21.93
CA ASP A 190 -15.80 -2.40 22.50
C ASP A 190 -15.85 -3.77 21.81
N ARG A 191 -14.91 -4.62 22.22
CA ARG A 191 -14.70 -6.00 21.72
C ARG A 191 -15.98 -6.85 21.76
N ALA A 192 -16.87 -6.57 22.72
CA ALA A 192 -18.15 -7.25 22.86
C ALA A 192 -19.20 -6.73 21.87
N GLU A 193 -19.19 -5.43 21.56
CA GLU A 193 -20.08 -4.79 20.59
C GLU A 193 -19.70 -5.18 19.16
N LEU A 194 -18.40 -5.21 18.81
CA LEU A 194 -17.94 -5.71 17.51
C LEU A 194 -18.37 -7.17 17.29
N ILE A 195 -18.18 -8.04 18.30
CA ILE A 195 -18.60 -9.45 18.22
C ILE A 195 -20.14 -9.55 18.16
N ALA A 196 -20.87 -8.78 18.95
CA ALA A 196 -22.34 -8.75 18.94
C ALA A 196 -22.90 -8.26 17.60
N GLN A 197 -22.34 -7.20 17.01
CA GLN A 197 -22.70 -6.66 15.70
C GLN A 197 -22.32 -7.62 14.57
N LEU A 198 -21.11 -8.21 14.59
CA LEU A 198 -20.70 -9.24 13.63
C LEU A 198 -21.62 -10.48 13.67
N THR A 199 -22.23 -10.75 14.83
CA THR A 199 -23.14 -11.90 15.06
C THR A 199 -24.62 -11.55 14.78
N GLN A 200 -25.06 -10.30 14.98
CA GLN A 200 -26.46 -9.86 14.83
C GLN A 200 -26.83 -9.27 13.46
N THR A 201 -25.98 -8.43 12.85
CA THR A 201 -26.31 -7.72 11.59
C THR A 201 -25.67 -8.33 10.35
N GLY A 202 -24.74 -9.26 10.53
CA GLY A 202 -23.91 -9.77 9.46
C GLY A 202 -22.80 -8.78 9.07
N GLN A 203 -21.66 -9.32 8.67
CA GLN A 203 -20.38 -8.61 8.50
C GLN A 203 -20.39 -7.46 7.49
N LYS A 204 -21.46 -7.35 6.70
CA LYS A 204 -21.65 -6.32 5.70
C LYS A 204 -21.81 -4.94 6.34
N ASP A 205 -22.53 -4.87 7.45
CA ASP A 205 -22.90 -3.61 8.09
C ASP A 205 -21.76 -2.98 8.90
N LEU A 206 -20.88 -3.74 9.54
CA LEU A 206 -19.78 -3.17 10.34
C LEU A 206 -18.70 -2.50 9.47
N ILE A 207 -18.36 -3.14 8.35
CA ILE A 207 -17.33 -2.62 7.44
C ILE A 207 -17.87 -1.45 6.62
N GLU A 208 -19.17 -1.48 6.26
CA GLU A 208 -19.82 -0.40 5.52
C GLU A 208 -20.27 0.78 6.40
N ASN A 209 -20.73 0.54 7.64
CA ASN A 209 -21.31 1.59 8.50
C ASN A 209 -20.31 2.18 9.51
N ASP A 210 -19.41 1.38 10.10
CA ASP A 210 -18.48 1.88 11.14
C ASP A 210 -17.08 2.16 10.58
N LEU A 211 -16.61 1.32 9.64
CA LEU A 211 -15.32 1.53 8.99
C LEU A 211 -15.44 2.28 7.66
N GLU A 212 -16.64 2.41 7.11
CA GLU A 212 -16.92 3.08 5.84
C GLU A 212 -16.03 2.57 4.67
N ILE A 213 -15.58 1.31 4.75
CA ILE A 213 -14.93 0.59 3.66
C ILE A 213 -16.05 -0.08 2.88
N ASN A 214 -16.21 0.27 1.62
CA ASN A 214 -17.26 -0.24 0.75
C ASN A 214 -16.65 -0.95 -0.47
N ASP A 215 -17.50 -1.43 -1.38
CA ASP A 215 -17.04 -2.16 -2.57
C ASP A 215 -16.26 -1.25 -3.56
N ASP A 216 -16.45 0.07 -3.50
CA ASP A 216 -15.72 1.05 -4.30
C ASP A 216 -14.34 1.39 -3.69
N THR A 217 -14.10 0.99 -2.44
CA THR A 217 -12.82 1.23 -1.75
C THR A 217 -11.69 0.51 -2.49
N THR A 218 -10.69 1.30 -2.88
CA THR A 218 -9.63 0.87 -3.77
C THR A 218 -8.27 1.08 -3.10
N LEU A 219 -7.45 0.03 -3.10
CA LEU A 219 -6.04 0.13 -2.74
C LEU A 219 -5.26 0.64 -3.94
N VAL A 220 -4.47 1.69 -3.74
CA VAL A 220 -3.64 2.31 -4.78
C VAL A 220 -2.18 2.11 -4.42
N LEU A 221 -1.42 1.52 -5.34
CA LEU A 221 0.03 1.38 -5.25
C LEU A 221 0.69 2.28 -6.29
N PHE A 222 1.51 3.22 -5.86
CA PHE A 222 2.46 3.93 -6.72
C PHE A 222 3.84 3.31 -6.60
N VAL A 223 4.48 3.05 -7.73
CA VAL A 223 5.87 2.62 -7.82
C VAL A 223 6.67 3.75 -8.44
N LEU A 224 7.41 4.48 -7.62
CA LEU A 224 8.27 5.61 -8.04
C LEU A 224 9.70 5.13 -8.31
N GLY A 225 9.83 4.11 -9.17
CA GLY A 225 11.13 3.62 -9.63
C GLY A 225 11.87 4.66 -10.49
N ARG A 226 13.19 4.51 -10.63
CA ARG A 226 14.03 5.41 -11.45
C ARG A 226 13.67 5.35 -12.94
N ASP A 227 13.43 4.15 -13.46
CA ASP A 227 13.29 3.93 -14.90
C ASP A 227 11.83 3.98 -15.36
N LYS A 228 10.96 3.19 -14.70
CA LYS A 228 9.54 3.10 -15.02
C LYS A 228 8.70 3.29 -13.78
N LYS A 229 7.96 4.38 -13.75
CA LYS A 229 6.94 4.62 -12.72
C LYS A 229 5.65 3.89 -13.11
N LYS A 230 4.96 3.33 -12.12
CA LYS A 230 3.73 2.55 -12.33
C LYS A 230 2.69 2.94 -11.28
N VAL A 231 1.42 2.74 -11.61
CA VAL A 231 0.30 2.82 -10.68
C VAL A 231 -0.57 1.60 -10.85
N TYR A 232 -0.97 1.00 -9.74
CA TYR A 232 -1.91 -0.12 -9.69
C TYR A 232 -3.11 0.27 -8.83
N TYR A 233 -4.27 -0.15 -9.28
CA TYR A 233 -5.55 0.00 -8.57
C TYR A 233 -6.09 -1.39 -8.31
N PHE A 234 -6.22 -1.76 -7.03
CA PHE A 234 -6.85 -3.00 -6.61
C PHE A 234 -8.22 -2.66 -6.01
N SER A 235 -9.25 -2.91 -6.82
CA SER A 235 -10.64 -2.66 -6.44
C SER A 235 -11.15 -3.70 -5.43
N GLN A 236 -12.32 -3.46 -4.82
CA GLN A 236 -12.97 -4.42 -3.91
C GLN A 236 -12.13 -4.76 -2.67
N LEU A 237 -11.39 -3.79 -2.10
CA LEU A 237 -10.57 -4.01 -0.91
C LEU A 237 -11.40 -4.58 0.26
N ARG A 238 -12.66 -4.15 0.37
CA ARG A 238 -13.65 -4.71 1.30
C ARG A 238 -13.75 -6.23 1.20
N ARG A 239 -13.95 -6.74 -0.02
CA ARG A 239 -14.13 -8.18 -0.28
C ARG A 239 -12.88 -8.95 0.11
N LEU A 240 -11.70 -8.40 -0.19
CA LEU A 240 -10.42 -8.98 0.21
C LEU A 240 -10.30 -9.07 1.74
N ILE A 241 -10.61 -8.00 2.46
CA ILE A 241 -10.57 -7.96 3.94
C ILE A 241 -11.56 -8.96 4.54
N ILE A 242 -12.83 -8.92 4.12
CA ILE A 242 -13.87 -9.82 4.65
C ILE A 242 -13.50 -11.26 4.40
N ARG A 243 -13.07 -11.61 3.18
CA ARG A 243 -12.80 -13.00 2.84
C ARG A 243 -11.62 -13.57 3.60
N TRP A 244 -10.52 -12.82 3.68
CA TRP A 244 -9.24 -13.38 4.10
C TRP A 244 -8.86 -13.04 5.54
N PHE A 245 -9.45 -12.01 6.13
CA PHE A 245 -9.15 -11.57 7.49
C PHE A 245 -10.33 -11.72 8.45
N LYS A 246 -11.43 -12.35 8.02
CA LYS A 246 -12.63 -12.56 8.84
C LYS A 246 -12.33 -13.24 10.17
N GLY A 247 -11.72 -14.42 10.17
CA GLY A 247 -11.43 -15.15 11.41
C GLY A 247 -10.52 -14.34 12.34
N TYR A 248 -9.55 -13.63 11.76
CA TYR A 248 -8.67 -12.73 12.50
C TYR A 248 -9.40 -11.56 13.17
N LEU A 249 -10.30 -10.88 12.44
CA LEU A 249 -11.14 -9.80 12.95
C LEU A 249 -12.13 -10.30 14.02
N GLN A 250 -12.59 -11.55 13.90
CA GLN A 250 -13.48 -12.22 14.86
C GLN A 250 -12.77 -12.77 16.10
N ASN A 251 -11.45 -12.55 16.23
CA ASN A 251 -10.61 -13.12 17.30
C ASN A 251 -10.57 -14.67 17.31
N GLU A 252 -10.95 -15.32 16.21
CA GLU A 252 -10.76 -16.77 16.02
C GLU A 252 -9.27 -17.08 15.76
N GLU A 253 -8.49 -16.07 15.38
CA GLU A 253 -7.06 -16.16 15.11
C GLU A 253 -6.26 -15.09 15.87
N ASN A 254 -5.13 -15.49 16.46
CA ASN A 254 -4.18 -14.58 17.09
C ASN A 254 -3.37 -13.77 16.06
N TYR A 255 -3.10 -14.38 14.90
CA TYR A 255 -2.39 -13.79 13.77
C TYR A 255 -3.17 -14.07 12.49
N PRO A 256 -3.15 -13.18 11.48
CA PRO A 256 -3.88 -13.43 10.24
C PRO A 256 -3.38 -14.70 9.53
N SER A 257 -4.24 -15.71 9.43
CA SER A 257 -3.90 -17.00 8.81
C SER A 257 -3.41 -16.85 7.38
N VAL A 258 -4.08 -16.01 6.59
CA VAL A 258 -3.71 -15.70 5.20
C VAL A 258 -2.27 -15.21 5.07
N VAL A 259 -1.83 -14.32 5.97
CA VAL A 259 -0.47 -13.78 5.96
C VAL A 259 0.53 -14.88 6.29
N ASN A 260 0.28 -15.64 7.36
CA ASN A 260 1.17 -16.72 7.78
C ASN A 260 1.26 -17.83 6.72
N ALA A 261 0.15 -18.13 6.05
CA ALA A 261 0.08 -19.10 4.96
C ALA A 261 0.93 -18.68 3.75
N LEU A 262 0.64 -17.51 3.16
CA LEU A 262 1.33 -17.04 1.96
C LEU A 262 2.84 -16.87 2.18
N PHE A 263 3.23 -16.30 3.32
CA PHE A 263 4.65 -16.10 3.61
C PHE A 263 5.38 -17.34 4.11
N SER A 264 4.68 -18.40 4.54
CA SER A 264 5.33 -19.69 4.83
C SER A 264 5.84 -20.38 3.56
N LEU A 265 5.31 -20.02 2.38
CA LEU A 265 5.79 -20.49 1.09
C LEU A 265 7.07 -19.77 0.62
N TYR A 266 7.43 -18.65 1.26
CA TYR A 266 8.67 -17.93 0.94
C TYR A 266 9.90 -18.70 1.44
N ILE A 267 10.90 -18.84 0.57
CA ILE A 267 12.15 -19.52 0.84
C ILE A 267 13.28 -18.49 0.86
N SER A 268 13.88 -18.26 2.03
CA SER A 268 15.00 -17.30 2.17
C SER A 268 16.36 -17.86 1.74
N ASN A 269 16.45 -19.16 1.43
CA ASN A 269 17.67 -19.82 0.99
C ASN A 269 18.20 -19.19 -0.30
N LYS A 270 19.50 -18.86 -0.34
CA LYS A 270 20.16 -18.16 -1.46
C LYS A 270 19.86 -18.77 -2.84
N ASN A 271 19.75 -20.10 -2.95
CA ASN A 271 19.56 -20.79 -4.22
C ASN A 271 18.12 -20.75 -4.75
N TYR A 272 17.15 -20.48 -3.87
CA TYR A 272 15.71 -20.50 -4.19
C TYR A 272 15.06 -19.12 -4.05
N ARG A 273 15.70 -18.21 -3.31
CA ARG A 273 15.15 -16.93 -2.89
C ARG A 273 14.64 -16.10 -4.04
N ASP A 274 15.42 -15.93 -5.10
CA ASP A 274 15.05 -15.01 -6.18
C ASP A 274 13.82 -15.52 -6.94
N LEU A 275 13.76 -16.83 -7.21
CA LEU A 275 12.60 -17.47 -7.82
C LEU A 275 11.38 -17.48 -6.88
N SER A 276 11.59 -17.76 -5.60
CA SER A 276 10.52 -17.76 -4.58
C SER A 276 9.90 -16.38 -4.41
N ILE A 277 10.72 -15.33 -4.41
CA ILE A 277 10.26 -13.93 -4.36
C ILE A 277 9.48 -13.58 -5.62
N ASP A 278 10.00 -13.88 -6.82
CA ASP A 278 9.31 -13.58 -8.08
C ASP A 278 7.93 -14.24 -8.15
N LEU A 279 7.84 -15.52 -7.79
CA LEU A 279 6.56 -16.25 -7.77
C LEU A 279 5.61 -15.71 -6.69
N LEU A 280 6.10 -15.42 -5.48
CA LEU A 280 5.28 -14.86 -4.40
C LEU A 280 4.73 -13.48 -4.76
N ASP A 281 5.57 -12.61 -5.33
CA ASP A 281 5.16 -11.26 -5.70
C ASP A 281 4.09 -11.28 -6.79
N LYS A 282 4.23 -12.15 -7.80
CA LYS A 282 3.20 -12.39 -8.83
C LYS A 282 1.93 -12.98 -8.24
N LEU A 283 2.03 -13.92 -7.30
CA LEU A 283 0.86 -14.46 -6.61
C LEU A 283 0.12 -13.36 -5.86
N LEU A 284 0.86 -12.49 -5.14
CA LEU A 284 0.31 -11.39 -4.37
C LEU A 284 -0.33 -10.31 -5.24
N TYR A 285 0.18 -10.07 -6.46
CA TYR A 285 -0.49 -9.21 -7.43
C TYR A 285 -1.92 -9.67 -7.71
N TYR A 286 -2.11 -10.94 -8.09
CA TYR A 286 -3.44 -11.50 -8.36
C TYR A 286 -4.27 -11.60 -7.09
N PHE A 287 -3.63 -11.95 -5.97
CA PHE A 287 -4.29 -12.04 -4.68
C PHE A 287 -4.93 -10.72 -4.27
N LEU A 288 -4.20 -9.60 -4.42
CA LEU A 288 -4.69 -8.26 -4.14
C LEU A 288 -5.83 -7.86 -5.10
N ASP A 289 -5.83 -8.39 -6.32
CA ASP A 289 -6.91 -8.24 -7.31
C ASP A 289 -8.15 -9.12 -7.01
N GLY A 290 -8.12 -9.87 -5.90
CA GLY A 290 -9.28 -10.57 -5.36
C GLY A 290 -9.37 -12.05 -5.72
N TYR A 291 -8.36 -12.63 -6.38
CA TYR A 291 -8.35 -14.06 -6.71
C TYR A 291 -6.98 -14.72 -6.51
N VAL A 292 -6.99 -16.03 -6.31
CA VAL A 292 -5.75 -16.80 -6.13
C VAL A 292 -5.41 -17.49 -7.44
N ASN A 293 -4.27 -17.12 -8.04
CA ASN A 293 -3.78 -17.80 -9.23
C ASN A 293 -3.26 -19.20 -8.85
N GLY A 294 -4.03 -20.24 -9.20
CA GLY A 294 -3.72 -21.62 -8.83
C GLY A 294 -2.41 -22.15 -9.40
N GLU A 295 -2.03 -21.74 -10.62
CA GLU A 295 -0.77 -22.15 -11.24
C GLU A 295 0.45 -21.57 -10.48
N LEU A 296 0.37 -20.30 -10.07
CA LEU A 296 1.43 -19.68 -9.28
C LEU A 296 1.51 -20.27 -7.87
N LEU A 297 0.36 -20.55 -7.26
CA LEU A 297 0.30 -21.22 -5.96
C LEU A 297 0.92 -22.62 -6.03
N ASP A 298 0.57 -23.42 -7.05
CA ASP A 298 1.13 -24.75 -7.28
C ASP A 298 2.66 -24.68 -7.46
N LYS A 299 3.16 -23.79 -8.32
CA LYS A 299 4.60 -23.57 -8.51
C LYS A 299 5.31 -23.20 -7.20
N LEU A 300 4.72 -22.34 -6.37
CA LEU A 300 5.28 -21.98 -5.06
C LEU A 300 5.30 -23.17 -4.09
N MET A 301 4.22 -23.95 -4.05
CA MET A 301 4.15 -25.14 -3.20
C MET A 301 5.17 -26.21 -3.64
N LEU A 302 5.29 -26.47 -4.94
CA LEU A 302 6.28 -27.40 -5.48
C LEU A 302 7.71 -26.94 -5.20
N LEU A 303 8.00 -25.64 -5.37
CA LEU A 303 9.30 -25.07 -5.04
C LEU A 303 9.62 -25.23 -3.55
N LYS A 304 8.63 -24.97 -2.68
CA LYS A 304 8.76 -25.14 -1.22
C LYS A 304 8.99 -26.60 -0.84
N LEU A 305 8.28 -27.52 -1.48
CA LEU A 305 8.41 -28.96 -1.25
C LEU A 305 9.79 -29.48 -1.69
N ASP A 306 10.25 -29.13 -2.89
CA ASP A 306 11.58 -29.49 -3.39
C ASP A 306 12.69 -28.97 -2.46
N HIS A 307 12.56 -27.73 -1.99
CA HIS A 307 13.47 -27.19 -1.00
C HIS A 307 13.43 -27.97 0.32
N ASP A 308 12.25 -28.20 0.89
CA ASP A 308 12.08 -28.85 2.19
C ASP A 308 12.55 -30.30 2.19
N LEU A 309 12.36 -31.05 1.10
CA LEU A 309 12.88 -32.42 0.93
C LEU A 309 14.41 -32.48 0.96
N LYS A 310 15.10 -31.37 0.66
CA LYS A 310 16.56 -31.25 0.74
C LYS A 310 17.04 -30.74 2.10
N GLN A 311 16.13 -30.35 3.01
CA GLN A 311 16.46 -29.87 4.35
C GLN A 311 16.35 -30.99 5.39
N LYS A 312 17.08 -30.85 6.50
CA LYS A 312 16.96 -31.76 7.65
C LYS A 312 15.62 -31.60 8.39
N LYS A 313 14.97 -30.45 8.26
CA LYS A 313 13.71 -30.12 8.93
C LYS A 313 12.73 -29.56 7.90
N VAL A 314 11.56 -30.18 7.83
CA VAL A 314 10.44 -29.75 7.01
C VAL A 314 9.58 -28.77 7.81
N PHE A 315 9.23 -27.64 7.22
CA PHE A 315 8.44 -26.60 7.89
C PHE A 315 6.99 -26.55 7.41
N GLY A 316 6.69 -27.13 6.23
CA GLY A 316 5.34 -27.15 5.68
C GLY A 316 4.78 -25.75 5.39
N MET A 317 3.46 -25.67 5.26
CA MET A 317 2.70 -24.42 5.08
C MET A 317 1.93 -24.10 6.37
N ASN A 318 2.18 -22.93 6.93
CA ASN A 318 1.48 -22.48 8.14
C ASN A 318 0.03 -22.15 7.80
N SER A 319 -0.90 -22.40 8.73
CA SER A 319 -2.32 -22.05 8.56
C SER A 319 -2.96 -22.52 7.24
N ALA A 320 -2.45 -23.63 6.68
CA ALA A 320 -2.89 -24.15 5.39
C ALA A 320 -4.40 -24.46 5.38
N LYS A 321 -4.91 -25.06 6.46
CA LYS A 321 -6.33 -25.40 6.61
C LYS A 321 -7.22 -24.16 6.39
N GLN A 322 -7.00 -23.10 7.16
CA GLN A 322 -7.77 -21.86 7.07
C GLN A 322 -7.63 -21.21 5.68
N PHE A 323 -6.42 -21.22 5.11
CA PHE A 323 -6.18 -20.66 3.78
C PHE A 323 -7.00 -21.39 2.70
N PHE A 324 -7.00 -22.72 2.70
CA PHE A 324 -7.74 -23.52 1.71
C PHE A 324 -9.25 -23.54 1.96
N GLU A 325 -9.71 -23.47 3.21
CA GLU A 325 -11.13 -23.29 3.54
C GLU A 325 -11.66 -21.99 2.93
N ASN A 326 -10.94 -20.88 3.07
CA ASN A 326 -11.27 -19.59 2.45
C ASN A 326 -11.15 -19.56 0.92
N LEU A 327 -10.39 -20.51 0.35
CA LEU A 327 -10.32 -20.72 -1.09
C LEU A 327 -11.60 -21.38 -1.62
N SER A 328 -12.08 -22.40 -0.89
CA SER A 328 -13.22 -23.25 -1.27
C SER A 328 -14.60 -22.59 -1.11
N SER A 329 -14.73 -21.61 -0.23
CA SER A 329 -15.97 -20.83 -0.01
C SER A 329 -16.32 -19.88 -1.16
N SER A 330 -15.69 -20.05 -2.32
CA SER A 330 -15.76 -19.18 -3.50
C SER A 330 -16.30 -19.88 -4.75
N SER A 331 -16.78 -21.11 -4.59
CA SER A 331 -17.48 -21.89 -5.62
C SER A 331 -18.98 -21.79 -5.44
#